data_AF-A0A8J7JKM2-F1
#
_entry.id   AF-A0A8J7JKM2-F1
#
_cell.length_a   1.000
_cell.length_b   1.000
_cell.length_c   1.000
_cell.angle_alpha   90.00
_cell.angle_beta   90.00
_cell.angle_gamma   90.00
#
_symmetry.space_group_name_H-M   'P 1'
#
loop_
_entity.id
_entity.type
_entity.pdbx_description
1 polymer ?
#
loop_
_entity_poly.entity_id
_entity_poly.type
_entity_poly.pdbx_seq_one_letter_code
_entity_poly.pdbx_strand_id
1 'polypeptide(L)' 'MPKTLDTAKTIEQAIHEAVTYAREACDLQGSTSSDCAVAWDIVEELQAERSHQKSKKTSLEHYCDENPDASECRIYDV' A
#
# COMPACT_ATOMS: atom_id res chain seq x y z
N MET A 1 12.78 32.44 -9.74
CA MET A 1 12.75 31.22 -8.90
C MET A 1 11.77 31.43 -7.77
N PRO A 2 11.06 30.41 -7.22
CA PRO A 2 11.22 28.97 -7.47
C PRO A 2 9.92 28.17 -7.82
N LYS A 3 10.18 27.09 -8.59
CA LYS A 3 9.65 25.71 -8.55
C LYS A 3 8.13 25.44 -8.52
N THR A 4 7.56 25.23 -9.71
CA THR A 4 6.42 24.32 -9.93
C THR A 4 6.92 23.02 -10.54
N LEU A 5 7.11 21.98 -9.71
CA LEU A 5 7.22 20.62 -10.20
C LEU A 5 6.68 19.69 -9.11
N ASP A 6 5.36 19.64 -9.01
CA ASP A 6 4.69 18.55 -8.32
C ASP A 6 4.95 17.28 -9.15
N THR A 7 6.06 16.64 -8.83
CA THR A 7 6.51 15.40 -9.46
C THR A 7 5.78 14.30 -8.73
N ALA A 8 4.92 13.54 -9.41
CA ALA A 8 4.15 12.46 -8.81
C ALA A 8 5.04 11.59 -7.91
N LYS A 9 4.82 11.69 -6.61
CA LYS A 9 5.63 11.05 -5.57
C LYS A 9 5.49 9.53 -5.68
N THR A 10 6.60 8.80 -5.66
CA THR A 10 6.55 7.34 -5.70
C THR A 10 6.09 6.75 -4.37
N ILE A 11 5.58 5.52 -4.38
CA ILE A 11 5.15 4.85 -3.14
C ILE A 11 6.32 4.62 -2.18
N GLU A 12 7.54 4.40 -2.70
CA GLU A 12 8.77 4.34 -1.90
C GLU A 12 9.04 5.65 -1.16
N GLN A 13 8.91 6.78 -1.86
CA GLN A 13 9.10 8.11 -1.26
C GLN A 13 8.00 8.38 -0.23
N ALA A 14 6.77 7.96 -0.51
CA ALA A 14 5.64 8.08 0.42
C ALA A 14 5.88 7.30 1.72
N ILE A 15 6.33 6.05 1.63
CA ILE A 15 6.67 5.23 2.80
C ILE A 15 7.80 5.87 3.60
N HIS A 16 8.86 6.35 2.96
CA HIS A 16 10.00 6.92 3.68
C HIS A 16 9.63 8.19 4.46
N GLU A 17 8.82 9.06 3.85
CA GLU A 17 8.31 10.25 4.53
C GLU A 17 7.33 9.88 5.66
N ALA A 18 6.44 8.91 5.44
CA ALA A 18 5.52 8.43 6.48
C ALA A 18 6.25 7.82 7.68
N VAL A 19 7.34 7.06 7.45
CA VAL A 19 8.18 6.52 8.55
C VAL A 19 8.84 7.64 9.34
N THR A 20 9.32 8.69 8.66
CA THR A 20 9.92 9.85 9.33
C THR A 20 8.88 10.56 10.19
N TYR A 21 7.71 10.81 9.62
CA TYR A 21 6.58 11.41 10.32
C TYR A 21 6.11 10.58 11.52
N ALA A 22 5.99 9.25 11.38
CA ALA A 22 5.57 8.38 12.47
C ALA A 22 6.54 8.43 13.65
N ARG A 23 7.86 8.46 13.38
CA ARG A 23 8.88 8.64 14.44
C ARG A 23 8.72 9.97 15.15
N GLU A 24 8.60 11.07 14.39
CA GLU A 24 8.41 12.41 14.95
C GLU A 24 7.13 12.51 15.80
N ALA A 25 6.02 11.93 15.32
CA ALA A 25 4.76 11.89 16.04
C ALA A 25 4.90 11.12 17.37
N CYS A 26 5.56 9.96 17.36
CA CYS A 26 5.82 9.17 18.56
C CYS A 26 6.78 9.87 19.53
N ASP A 27 7.80 10.57 19.05
CA ASP A 27 8.74 11.33 19.88
C ASP A 27 8.07 12.55 20.53
N LEU A 28 7.14 13.20 19.83
CA LEU A 28 6.44 14.39 20.32
C LEU A 28 5.24 14.08 21.22
N GLN A 29 4.44 13.07 20.86
CA GLN A 29 3.18 12.75 21.54
C GLN A 29 3.31 11.57 22.52
N GLY A 30 4.44 10.85 22.46
CA GLY A 30 4.70 9.65 23.25
C GLY A 30 4.38 8.37 22.47
N SER A 31 5.14 7.32 22.76
CA SER A 31 5.10 6.04 22.03
C SER A 31 3.79 5.25 22.17
N THR A 32 2.95 5.58 23.15
CA THR A 32 1.65 4.94 23.38
C THR A 32 0.47 5.87 23.07
N SER A 33 0.74 7.04 22.47
CA SER A 33 -0.30 7.98 22.08
C SER A 33 -1.11 7.46 20.88
N SER A 34 -2.35 7.94 20.76
CA SER A 34 -3.19 7.70 19.58
C SER A 34 -2.52 8.20 18.30
N ASP A 35 -1.85 9.34 18.37
CA ASP A 35 -1.27 10.00 17.21
C ASP A 35 -0.06 9.22 16.68
N CYS A 36 0.76 8.66 17.59
CA CYS A 36 1.81 7.70 17.23
C CYS A 36 1.24 6.46 16.54
N ALA A 37 0.15 5.89 17.08
CA ALA A 37 -0.49 4.72 16.49
C ALA A 37 -1.04 5.00 15.08
N VAL A 38 -1.80 6.09 14.91
CA VAL A 38 -2.36 6.49 13.61
C VAL A 38 -1.25 6.77 12.59
N ALA A 39 -0.14 7.37 13.00
CA ALA A 39 0.97 7.62 12.10
C ALA A 39 1.64 6.31 11.62
N TRP A 40 1.72 5.29 12.48
CA TRP A 40 2.17 3.96 12.08
C TRP A 40 1.14 3.21 11.22
N ASP A 41 -0.16 3.35 11.47
CA ASP A 41 -1.20 2.76 10.61
C ASP A 41 -1.04 3.24 9.15
N ILE A 42 -0.74 4.53 8.94
CA ILE A 42 -0.47 5.08 7.60
C ILE A 42 0.74 4.40 6.95
N VAL A 43 1.80 4.11 7.72
CA VAL A 43 2.99 3.40 7.22
C VAL A 43 2.64 1.96 6.84
N GLU A 44 1.79 1.30 7.63
CA GLU A 44 1.34 -0.07 7.35
C GLU A 44 0.49 -0.14 6.07
N GLU A 45 -0.46 0.77 5.90
CA GLU A 45 -1.29 0.86 4.69
C GLU A 45 -0.45 1.12 3.43
N LEU A 46 0.51 2.05 3.48
CA LEU A 46 1.39 2.32 2.34
C LEU A 46 2.27 1.11 1.99
N GLN A 47 2.72 0.35 2.99
CA GLN A 47 3.48 -0.87 2.75
C GLN A 47 2.60 -1.99 2.18
N ALA A 48 1.34 -2.11 2.63
CA ALA A 48 0.37 -3.02 2.08
C ALA A 48 0.10 -2.73 0.61
N GLU A 49 -0.15 -1.46 0.26
CA GLU A 49 -0.33 -1.02 -1.13
C GLU A 49 0.93 -1.30 -1.98
N ARG A 50 2.14 -1.05 -1.46
CA ARG A 50 3.38 -1.41 -2.16
C ARG A 50 3.48 -2.92 -2.40
N SER A 51 3.02 -3.74 -1.47
CA SER A 51 2.95 -5.19 -1.65
C SER A 51 1.93 -5.57 -2.72
N HIS A 52 0.74 -4.95 -2.70
CA HIS A 52 -0.30 -5.15 -3.70
C HIS A 52 0.17 -4.76 -5.11
N GLN A 53 0.85 -3.63 -5.27
CA GLN A 53 1.43 -3.21 -6.55
C GLN A 53 2.48 -4.18 -7.09
N LYS A 54 3.17 -4.90 -6.20
CA LYS A 54 4.14 -5.95 -6.58
C LYS A 54 3.49 -7.30 -6.82
N SER A 55 2.26 -7.51 -6.35
CA SER A 55 1.52 -8.73 -6.58
C SER A 55 1.24 -8.87 -8.07
N LYS A 56 1.71 -9.98 -8.63
CA LYS A 56 1.41 -10.36 -10.01
C LYS A 56 0.36 -11.44 -9.97
N LYS A 57 -0.56 -11.40 -10.95
CA LYS A 57 -1.46 -12.53 -11.19
C LYS A 57 -0.62 -13.79 -11.42
N THR A 58 -1.05 -14.87 -10.79
CA THR A 58 -0.54 -16.22 -11.01
C THR A 58 -0.90 -16.69 -12.42
N SER A 59 -0.26 -17.76 -12.90
CA SER A 59 -0.60 -18.36 -14.18
C SER A 59 -2.05 -18.83 -14.23
N LEU A 60 -2.61 -19.27 -13.10
CA LEU A 60 -4.01 -19.68 -13.00
C LEU A 60 -4.96 -18.48 -13.11
N GLU A 61 -4.69 -17.39 -12.40
CA GLU A 61 -5.50 -16.16 -12.51
C GLU A 61 -5.51 -15.61 -13.94
N HIS A 62 -4.35 -15.57 -14.60
CA HIS A 62 -4.27 -15.21 -16.01
C HIS A 62 -5.08 -16.15 -16.91
N TYR A 63 -4.97 -17.47 -16.70
CA TYR A 63 -5.74 -18.44 -17.46
C TYR A 63 -7.25 -18.27 -17.24
N CYS A 64 -7.69 -18.00 -16.01
CA CYS A 64 -9.09 -17.79 -15.67
C CYS A 64 -9.66 -16.47 -16.20
N ASP A 65 -8.86 -15.41 -16.35
CA ASP A 65 -9.27 -14.18 -17.04
C ASP A 65 -9.66 -14.46 -18.50
N GLU A 66 -8.91 -15.36 -19.17
CA GLU A 66 -9.11 -15.70 -20.59
C GLU A 66 -10.13 -16.84 -20.80
N ASN A 67 -10.30 -17.71 -19.80
CA ASN A 67 -11.15 -18.91 -19.87
C ASN A 67 -12.07 -19.00 -18.64
N PRO A 68 -13.03 -18.08 -18.46
CA PRO A 68 -13.87 -18.02 -17.27
C PRO A 68 -14.78 -19.24 -17.11
N ASP A 69 -15.05 -19.97 -18.18
CA ASP A 69 -15.88 -21.18 -18.20
C ASP A 69 -15.09 -22.47 -17.98
N ALA A 70 -13.76 -22.42 -17.85
CA ALA A 70 -12.93 -23.57 -17.50
C ALA A 70 -13.32 -24.13 -16.13
N SER A 71 -13.22 -25.46 -15.96
CA SER A 71 -13.62 -26.15 -14.72
C SER A 71 -12.97 -25.58 -13.46
N GLU A 72 -11.71 -25.17 -13.58
CA GLU A 72 -10.85 -24.64 -12.52
C GLU A 72 -11.16 -23.18 -12.18
N CYS A 73 -11.96 -22.49 -13.00
CA CYS A 73 -12.20 -21.05 -12.92
C CYS A 73 -13.66 -20.68 -12.61
N ARG A 74 -14.59 -21.64 -12.62
CA ARG A 74 -16.01 -21.39 -12.34
C ARG A 74 -16.21 -20.99 -10.88
N ILE A 75 -16.64 -19.75 -10.68
CA ILE A 75 -17.12 -19.24 -9.40
C ILE A 75 -18.65 -19.35 -9.39
N TYR A 76 -19.20 -20.01 -8.38
CA TYR A 76 -20.65 -20.10 -8.17
C TYR A 76 -21.04 -19.15 -7.05
N ASP A 77 -22.09 -18.35 -7.28
CA ASP A 77 -22.67 -17.53 -6.21
C ASP A 77 -23.25 -18.43 -5.11
N VAL A 78 -22.98 -18.06 -3.85
CA VAL A 78 -23.46 -18.75 -2.63
C VAL A 78 -24.52 -17.94 -1.90
#